data_AF-A0AAD5MN61-F1
#
_entry.id   AF-A0AAD5MN61-F1
#
_cell.length_a   1.000
_cell.length_b   1.000
_cell.length_c   1.000
_cell.angle_alpha   90.00
_cell.angle_beta   90.00
_cell.angle_gamma   90.00
#
_symmetry.space_group_name_H-M   'P 1'
#
loop_
_entity.id
_entity.type
_entity.pdbx_description
1 polymer ?
#
loop_
_entity_poly.entity_id
_entity_poly.type
_entity_poly.pdbx_seq_one_letter_code
_entity_poly.pdbx_strand_id
1 'polypeptide(L)'
;MDRLACVQALVQAGCPLNAQDCDRETAAHLLVKQLSKSTTASHDRRSLQLPISMFHTIRSCADLTNMNLHHIASLVRPHWQLACLCFLVAQGADIFLHNRSGTSVLDGCVDEQVRLLMKDIANKRPRSCLPMTKATFVEFDTSEVIMCTFNCEESQADVSFVPCGHRVVCRQCARSIRLKRCPLCYQRIEKAVSDGMEIQIGEALLEKAIVSEEEQRRIQTNEEIERIAAAVAEQAKLDAEREKLQELEELRERLAKLEMEISCNICMDARPSVVFNCGHTACSQCTSLLKICHICRQPISTKQTLYS
;
A
#
# COMPACT_ATOMS: atom_id res chain seq x y z
N MET A 1 15.65 0.39 13.07
CA MET A 1 14.66 1.43 12.71
C MET A 1 14.58 1.47 11.20
N ASP A 2 13.54 0.87 10.61
CA ASP A 2 13.36 0.86 9.16
C ASP A 2 13.08 2.27 8.65
N ARG A 3 14.00 2.83 7.86
CA ARG A 3 13.90 4.19 7.31
C ARG A 3 12.59 4.42 6.56
N LEU A 4 12.07 3.38 5.89
CA LEU A 4 10.80 3.41 5.16
C LEU A 4 9.59 3.54 6.11
N ALA A 5 9.61 2.85 7.25
CA ALA A 5 8.53 2.94 8.24
C ALA A 5 8.45 4.35 8.84
N CYS A 6 9.60 4.99 9.08
CA CYS A 6 9.66 6.37 9.54
C CYS A 6 9.07 7.35 8.51
N VAL A 7 9.42 7.20 7.23
CA VAL A 7 8.85 8.04 6.15
C VAL A 7 7.33 7.87 6.08
N GLN A 8 6.84 6.64 6.11
CA GLN A 8 5.39 6.38 6.08
C GLN A 8 4.65 7.03 7.26
N ALA A 9 5.18 6.88 8.48
CA ALA A 9 4.58 7.47 9.67
C ALA A 9 4.53 9.01 9.62
N LEU A 10 5.58 9.66 9.11
CA LEU A 10 5.63 11.12 8.96
C LEU A 10 4.59 11.64 7.97
N VAL A 11 4.38 10.93 6.86
CA VAL A 11 3.39 11.33 5.86
C VAL A 11 1.96 11.13 6.40
N GLN A 12 1.71 10.02 7.09
CA GLN A 12 0.43 9.76 7.77
C GLN A 12 0.12 10.78 8.88
N ALA A 13 1.16 11.32 9.53
CA ALA A 13 1.03 12.39 10.52
C ALA A 13 0.73 13.78 9.90
N GLY A 14 0.64 13.91 8.57
CA GLY A 14 0.31 15.16 7.89
C GLY A 14 1.51 16.08 7.66
N CYS A 15 2.72 15.52 7.54
CA CYS A 15 3.92 16.31 7.21
C CYS A 15 3.75 17.04 5.85
N PRO A 16 4.11 18.33 5.74
CA PRO A 16 4.02 19.07 4.49
C PRO A 16 4.99 18.51 3.44
N LEU A 17 4.48 17.69 2.53
CA LEU A 17 5.26 17.01 1.48
C LEU A 17 5.98 17.96 0.51
N ASN A 18 5.40 19.15 0.31
CA ASN A 18 5.93 20.18 -0.57
C ASN A 18 6.76 21.24 0.17
N ALA A 19 7.21 20.92 1.40
CA ALA A 19 8.19 21.75 2.07
C ALA A 19 9.46 21.83 1.21
N GLN A 20 9.87 23.07 0.95
CA GLN A 20 11.05 23.40 0.17
C GLN A 20 12.21 23.72 1.10
N ASP A 21 13.40 23.21 0.79
CA ASP A 21 14.64 23.59 1.45
C ASP A 21 15.15 24.98 0.98
N CYS A 22 16.35 25.36 1.41
CA CYS A 22 16.99 26.63 1.01
C CYS A 22 17.21 26.75 -0.51
N ASP A 23 17.28 25.62 -1.23
CA ASP A 23 17.46 25.55 -2.68
C ASP A 23 16.13 25.37 -3.44
N ARG A 24 15.01 25.53 -2.73
CA ARG A 24 13.64 25.31 -3.23
C ARG A 24 13.36 23.85 -3.63
N GLU A 25 14.10 22.90 -3.11
CA GLU A 25 13.93 21.48 -3.40
C GLU A 25 12.95 20.83 -2.43
N THR A 26 12.06 20.01 -2.97
CA THR A 26 11.15 19.17 -2.17
C THR A 26 11.75 17.79 -1.93
N ALA A 27 11.15 17.02 -1.02
CA ALA A 27 11.54 15.62 -0.80
C ALA A 27 11.53 14.79 -2.11
N ALA A 28 10.62 15.10 -3.04
CA ALA A 28 10.55 14.45 -4.34
C ALA A 28 11.77 14.77 -5.23
N HIS A 29 12.27 16.01 -5.24
CA HIS A 29 13.49 16.40 -5.95
C HIS A 29 14.71 15.63 -5.43
N LEU A 30 14.84 15.50 -4.11
CA LEU A 30 15.92 14.76 -3.49
C LEU A 30 15.89 13.27 -3.87
N LEU A 31 14.70 12.66 -3.90
CA LEU A 31 14.54 11.26 -4.31
C LEU A 31 14.89 11.03 -5.78
N VAL A 32 14.49 11.94 -6.68
CA VAL A 32 14.84 11.87 -8.11
C VAL A 32 16.35 12.01 -8.32
N LYS A 33 17.03 12.88 -7.57
CA LYS A 33 18.50 12.98 -7.58
C LYS A 33 19.17 11.71 -7.05
N GLN A 34 18.60 11.04 -6.05
CA GLN A 34 19.14 9.77 -5.55
C GLN A 34 18.93 8.63 -6.54
N LEU A 35 17.79 8.61 -7.23
CA LEU A 35 17.53 7.68 -8.33
C LEU A 35 18.57 7.84 -9.43
N SER A 36 18.84 9.06 -9.91
CA SER A 36 19.83 9.30 -10.97
C SER A 36 21.28 9.02 -10.55
N LYS A 37 21.64 9.28 -9.28
CA LYS A 37 22.95 8.89 -8.71
C LYS A 37 23.13 7.37 -8.67
N SER A 38 22.08 6.62 -8.35
CA SER A 38 22.15 5.15 -8.36
C SER A 38 22.31 4.57 -9.77
N THR A 39 21.81 5.26 -10.80
CA THR A 39 21.94 4.87 -12.21
C THR A 39 23.32 5.18 -12.82
N THR A 40 24.02 6.19 -12.29
CA THR A 40 25.31 6.66 -12.84
C THR A 40 26.54 5.88 -12.36
N ALA A 41 26.38 5.00 -11.36
CA ALA A 41 27.44 4.11 -10.89
C ALA A 41 27.68 2.89 -11.79
N SER A 42 26.75 2.59 -12.71
CA SER A 42 26.90 1.57 -13.76
C SER A 42 27.21 2.25 -15.09
N HIS A 43 28.35 1.91 -15.69
CA HIS A 43 29.02 2.65 -16.76
C HIS A 43 28.33 2.66 -18.15
N ASP A 44 27.03 2.30 -18.25
CA ASP A 44 26.32 2.24 -19.53
C ASP A 44 25.13 3.22 -19.60
N ARG A 45 25.29 4.17 -20.52
CA ARG A 45 24.29 5.18 -20.88
C ARG A 45 23.16 4.52 -21.66
N ARG A 46 22.01 4.32 -20.99
CA ARG A 46 20.62 4.60 -21.44
C ARG A 46 19.68 3.63 -20.74
N SER A 47 18.57 4.17 -20.25
CA SER A 47 17.42 3.48 -19.62
C SER A 47 17.74 2.83 -18.27
N LEU A 48 16.92 3.10 -17.24
CA LEU A 48 16.88 2.20 -16.12
C LEU A 48 16.41 0.84 -16.68
N GLN A 49 17.24 -0.20 -16.59
CA GLN A 49 16.77 -1.59 -16.78
C GLN A 49 15.88 -1.98 -15.59
N LEU A 50 14.84 -1.22 -15.29
CA LEU A 50 13.75 -1.72 -14.47
C LEU A 50 12.83 -2.54 -15.41
N PRO A 51 12.64 -3.84 -15.15
CA PRO A 51 11.63 -4.65 -15.80
C PRO A 51 10.29 -3.92 -15.96
N ILE A 52 9.77 -3.90 -17.19
CA ILE A 52 8.46 -3.33 -17.56
C ILE A 52 7.34 -3.93 -16.68
N SER A 53 7.51 -5.17 -16.22
CA SER A 53 6.62 -5.85 -15.28
C SER A 53 6.42 -5.09 -13.96
N MET A 54 7.48 -4.49 -13.41
CA MET A 54 7.39 -3.73 -12.15
C MET A 54 6.57 -2.45 -12.31
N PHE A 55 6.74 -1.74 -13.43
CA PHE A 55 5.93 -0.56 -13.75
C PHE A 55 4.46 -0.92 -13.95
N HIS A 56 4.18 -2.06 -14.59
CA HIS A 56 2.81 -2.54 -14.76
C HIS A 56 2.16 -2.90 -13.43
N THR A 57 2.87 -3.56 -12.51
CA THR A 57 2.35 -3.89 -11.18
C THR A 57 1.95 -2.63 -10.41
N ILE A 58 2.82 -1.62 -10.35
CA ILE A 58 2.51 -0.35 -9.68
C ILE A 58 1.33 0.36 -10.38
N ARG A 59 1.30 0.39 -11.71
CA ARG A 59 0.24 1.02 -12.51
C ARG A 59 -1.11 0.32 -12.34
N SER A 60 -1.11 -0.99 -12.12
CA SER A 60 -2.31 -1.81 -11.92
C SER A 60 -2.90 -1.73 -10.51
N CYS A 61 -2.12 -1.29 -9.52
CA CYS A 61 -2.63 -1.06 -8.18
C CYS A 61 -3.50 0.20 -8.18
N ALA A 62 -4.82 0.01 -8.10
CA ALA A 62 -5.80 1.11 -8.12
C ALA A 62 -5.69 2.03 -6.87
N ASP A 63 -5.27 1.48 -5.72
CA ASP A 63 -5.25 2.18 -4.42
C ASP A 63 -3.84 2.33 -3.83
N LEU A 64 -2.92 2.97 -4.56
CA LEU A 64 -1.60 3.31 -4.01
C LEU A 64 -1.66 4.18 -2.74
N THR A 65 -2.73 4.94 -2.58
CA THR A 65 -2.98 5.83 -1.43
C THR A 65 -3.14 5.08 -0.11
N ASN A 66 -3.65 3.84 -0.14
CA ASN A 66 -3.93 3.03 1.05
C ASN A 66 -2.88 1.93 1.29
N MET A 67 -1.90 1.79 0.39
CA MET A 67 -0.86 0.77 0.47
C MET A 67 0.29 1.17 1.39
N ASN A 68 0.77 0.21 2.19
CA ASN A 68 1.95 0.38 3.03
C ASN A 68 3.21 0.57 2.15
N LEU A 69 4.06 1.55 2.49
CA LEU A 69 5.29 1.85 1.75
C LEU A 69 6.23 0.63 1.72
N HIS A 70 6.23 -0.20 2.76
CA HIS A 70 7.00 -1.45 2.79
C HIS A 70 6.56 -2.46 1.71
N HIS A 71 5.26 -2.54 1.41
CA HIS A 71 4.74 -3.41 0.35
C HIS A 71 5.15 -2.88 -1.03
N ILE A 72 5.03 -1.56 -1.26
CA ILE A 72 5.48 -0.93 -2.50
C ILE A 72 7.00 -1.10 -2.68
N ALA A 73 7.80 -0.92 -1.64
CA ALA A 73 9.25 -1.12 -1.69
C ALA A 73 9.65 -2.57 -1.96
N SER A 74 8.84 -3.55 -1.53
CA SER A 74 9.07 -4.96 -1.81
C SER A 74 8.86 -5.30 -3.29
N LEU A 75 7.93 -4.60 -3.97
CA LEU A 75 7.66 -4.77 -5.41
C LEU A 75 8.73 -4.17 -6.32
N VAL A 76 9.53 -3.23 -5.80
CA VAL A 76 10.47 -2.41 -6.59
C VAL A 76 11.92 -2.57 -6.10
N ARG A 77 12.28 -3.72 -5.51
CA ARG A 77 13.66 -3.99 -5.08
C ARG A 77 14.61 -4.03 -6.29
N PRO A 78 15.82 -3.44 -6.21
CA PRO A 78 16.44 -2.77 -5.05
C PRO A 78 16.15 -1.26 -4.94
N HIS A 79 15.34 -0.69 -5.83
CA HIS A 79 15.09 0.75 -5.95
C HIS A 79 13.99 1.26 -5.00
N TRP A 80 14.29 1.25 -3.70
CA TRP A 80 13.40 1.81 -2.67
C TRP A 80 13.06 3.30 -2.88
N GLN A 81 13.94 4.04 -3.58
CA GLN A 81 13.73 5.45 -3.89
C GLN A 81 12.55 5.65 -4.85
N LEU A 82 12.36 4.75 -5.82
CA LEU A 82 11.23 4.79 -6.74
C LEU A 82 9.92 4.48 -5.99
N ALA A 83 9.94 3.50 -5.09
CA ALA A 83 8.81 3.19 -4.24
C ALA A 83 8.41 4.38 -3.34
N CYS A 84 9.39 5.07 -2.74
CA CYS A 84 9.15 6.28 -1.96
C CYS A 84 8.59 7.41 -2.82
N LEU A 85 9.12 7.60 -4.03
CA LEU A 85 8.63 8.63 -4.94
C LEU A 85 7.18 8.37 -5.35
N CYS A 86 6.84 7.13 -5.75
CA CYS A 86 5.47 6.73 -6.05
C CYS A 86 4.52 6.97 -4.87
N PHE A 87 4.96 6.64 -3.66
CA PHE A 87 4.17 6.84 -2.44
C PHE A 87 3.95 8.33 -2.14
N LEU A 88 4.99 9.16 -2.16
CA LEU A 88 4.84 10.60 -1.93
C LEU A 88 3.93 11.25 -2.97
N VAL A 89 4.08 10.86 -4.24
CA VAL A 89 3.21 11.32 -5.32
C VAL A 89 1.78 10.84 -5.07
N ALA A 90 1.52 9.58 -4.69
CA ALA A 90 0.18 9.14 -4.34
C ALA A 90 -0.44 9.93 -3.17
N GLN A 91 0.38 10.36 -2.20
CA GLN A 91 -0.03 11.13 -1.01
C GLN A 91 -0.12 12.66 -1.26
N GLY A 92 0.07 13.14 -2.50
CA GLY A 92 -0.11 14.55 -2.83
C GLY A 92 1.17 15.38 -2.92
N ALA A 93 2.35 14.77 -3.12
CA ALA A 93 3.53 15.56 -3.50
C ALA A 93 3.31 16.22 -4.88
N ASP A 94 3.63 17.50 -4.98
CA ASP A 94 3.54 18.24 -6.23
C ASP A 94 4.78 17.98 -7.08
N ILE A 95 4.54 17.51 -8.30
CA ILE A 95 5.56 17.15 -9.29
C ILE A 95 5.91 18.33 -10.22
N PHE A 96 5.12 19.40 -10.17
CA PHE A 96 5.30 20.61 -10.97
C PHE A 96 6.04 21.72 -10.22
N LEU A 97 6.42 21.49 -8.96
CA LEU A 97 7.26 22.44 -8.24
C LEU A 97 8.64 22.49 -8.86
N HIS A 98 9.16 23.71 -8.99
CA HIS A 98 10.46 24.00 -9.56
C HIS A 98 11.44 24.34 -8.44
N ASN A 99 12.65 23.81 -8.55
CA ASN A 99 13.75 24.21 -7.69
C ASN A 99 14.33 25.59 -8.10
N ARG A 100 15.36 26.06 -7.39
CA ARG A 100 16.05 27.32 -7.71
C ARG A 100 16.68 27.34 -9.11
N SER A 101 17.00 26.17 -9.68
CA SER A 101 17.49 26.05 -11.05
C SER A 101 16.38 25.96 -12.11
N GLY A 102 15.10 26.13 -11.72
CA GLY A 102 13.96 26.08 -12.64
C GLY A 102 13.63 24.67 -13.15
N THR A 103 14.16 23.63 -12.52
CA THR A 103 13.94 22.23 -12.89
C THR A 103 12.77 21.67 -12.08
N SER A 104 11.78 21.10 -12.76
CA SER A 104 10.68 20.39 -12.09
C SER A 104 11.08 18.97 -11.67
N VAL A 105 10.31 18.35 -10.77
CA VAL A 105 10.51 16.94 -10.37
C VAL A 105 10.45 16.01 -11.58
N LEU A 106 9.54 16.29 -12.53
CA LEU A 106 9.36 15.55 -13.78
C LEU A 106 10.55 15.72 -14.75
N ASP A 107 11.16 16.90 -14.77
CA ASP A 107 12.32 17.18 -15.62
C ASP A 107 13.59 16.53 -15.07
N GLY A 108 13.68 16.35 -13.74
CA GLY A 108 14.77 15.62 -13.10
C GLY A 108 14.78 14.11 -13.39
N CYS A 109 13.65 13.53 -13.83
CA CYS A 109 13.55 12.12 -14.16
C CYS A 109 14.22 11.82 -15.52
N VAL A 110 15.37 11.14 -15.50
CA VAL A 110 16.10 10.78 -16.74
C VAL A 110 15.32 9.75 -17.60
N ASP A 111 14.45 8.96 -16.96
CA ASP A 111 13.72 7.87 -17.61
C ASP A 111 12.26 8.25 -17.93
N GLU A 112 11.87 8.04 -19.19
CA GLU A 112 10.53 8.32 -19.69
C GLU A 112 9.47 7.43 -19.01
N GLN A 113 9.79 6.19 -18.65
CA GLN A 113 8.84 5.31 -17.99
C GLN A 113 8.50 5.78 -16.57
N VAL A 114 9.50 6.29 -15.85
CA VAL A 114 9.29 6.88 -14.52
C VAL A 114 8.46 8.16 -14.66
N ARG A 115 8.73 9.00 -15.66
CA ARG A 115 7.94 10.21 -15.96
C ARG A 115 6.47 9.86 -16.22
N LEU A 116 6.21 8.87 -17.06
CA LEU A 116 4.85 8.41 -17.38
C LEU A 116 4.15 7.81 -16.16
N LEU A 117 4.85 7.02 -15.34
CA LEU A 117 4.31 6.46 -14.11
C LEU A 117 3.91 7.56 -13.13
N MET A 118 4.74 8.59 -12.94
CA MET A 118 4.43 9.71 -12.04
C MET A 118 3.23 10.51 -12.51
N LYS A 119 3.12 10.77 -13.82
CA LYS A 119 1.93 11.41 -14.42
C LYS A 119 0.68 10.56 -14.22
N ASP A 120 0.77 9.24 -14.42
CA ASP A 120 -0.36 8.33 -14.27
C ASP A 120 -0.84 8.23 -12.81
N ILE A 121 0.08 8.10 -11.86
CA ILE A 121 -0.24 8.11 -10.43
C ILE A 121 -0.85 9.46 -10.05
N ALA A 122 -0.31 10.58 -10.55
CA ALA A 122 -0.85 11.90 -10.30
C ALA A 122 -2.28 12.07 -10.84
N ASN A 123 -2.57 11.52 -12.01
CA ASN A 123 -3.89 11.57 -12.64
C ASN A 123 -4.92 10.64 -11.98
N LYS A 124 -4.47 9.50 -11.43
CA LYS A 124 -5.31 8.54 -10.69
C LYS A 124 -5.56 8.94 -9.24
N ARG A 125 -4.99 10.05 -8.77
CA ARG A 125 -5.21 10.53 -7.40
C ARG A 125 -6.70 10.75 -7.15
N PRO A 126 -7.27 10.23 -6.05
CA PRO A 126 -8.59 10.64 -5.64
C PRO A 126 -8.58 12.15 -5.32
N ARG A 127 -9.69 12.81 -5.69
CA ARG A 127 -10.15 14.16 -5.26
C ARG A 127 -9.37 14.69 -4.05
N SER A 128 -9.48 13.91 -2.96
CA SER A 128 -9.07 14.15 -1.58
C SER A 128 -7.58 14.45 -1.34
N CYS A 129 -6.70 14.21 -2.31
CA CYS A 129 -5.25 14.30 -2.17
C CYS A 129 -4.69 15.48 -2.99
N LEU A 130 -5.16 16.71 -2.74
CA LEU A 130 -4.59 17.89 -3.39
C LEU A 130 -3.17 18.18 -2.86
N PRO A 131 -2.29 18.75 -3.69
CA PRO A 131 -0.93 19.07 -3.30
C PRO A 131 -0.88 20.06 -2.14
N MET A 132 -0.21 19.67 -1.05
CA MET A 132 0.01 20.52 0.12
C MET A 132 1.09 21.58 -0.15
N THR A 133 0.91 22.45 -1.13
CA THR A 133 1.79 23.61 -1.31
C THR A 133 1.52 24.65 -0.23
N LYS A 134 2.57 25.19 0.38
CA LYS A 134 2.54 26.43 1.20
C LYS A 134 1.95 27.65 0.45
N ALA A 135 1.76 27.54 -0.88
CA ALA A 135 1.23 28.59 -1.74
C ALA A 135 -0.29 28.84 -1.60
N THR A 136 -1.02 28.11 -0.76
CA THR A 136 -2.43 28.43 -0.44
C THR A 136 -2.59 29.45 0.70
N PHE A 137 -1.49 29.99 1.22
CA PHE A 137 -1.48 31.23 2.01
C PHE A 137 -1.18 32.48 1.16
N VAL A 138 -1.28 32.38 -0.17
CA VAL A 138 -1.39 33.58 -1.00
C VAL A 138 -2.83 34.08 -0.82
N GLU A 139 -2.97 35.36 -0.46
CA GLU A 139 -4.23 36.09 -0.47
C GLU A 139 -5.01 35.73 -1.74
N PHE A 140 -5.94 34.79 -1.61
CA PHE A 140 -6.77 34.37 -2.72
C PHE A 140 -7.74 35.52 -2.94
N ASP A 141 -7.55 36.27 -4.03
CA ASP A 141 -8.53 37.26 -4.43
C ASP A 141 -9.86 36.55 -4.68
N THR A 142 -10.78 36.72 -3.73
CA THR A 142 -12.12 36.13 -3.70
C THR A 142 -12.98 36.53 -4.91
N SER A 143 -12.48 37.43 -5.74
CA SER A 143 -13.19 38.03 -6.86
C SER A 143 -13.23 37.14 -8.12
N GLU A 144 -12.26 36.24 -8.34
CA GLU A 144 -12.10 35.54 -9.62
C GLU A 144 -12.64 34.10 -9.67
N VAL A 145 -13.00 33.47 -8.55
CA VAL A 145 -13.68 32.16 -8.55
C VAL A 145 -15.18 32.39 -8.53
N ILE A 146 -15.77 32.37 -9.73
CA ILE A 146 -17.16 32.76 -9.97
C ILE A 146 -18.02 31.54 -10.36
N MET A 147 -17.54 30.29 -10.26
CA MET A 147 -18.33 29.11 -10.63
C MET A 147 -18.33 28.00 -9.58
N CYS A 148 -19.49 27.39 -9.36
CA CYS A 148 -19.66 26.30 -8.41
C CYS A 148 -18.97 25.01 -8.90
N THR A 149 -18.20 24.37 -8.01
CA THR A 149 -17.49 23.11 -8.32
C THR A 149 -18.40 21.92 -8.62
N PHE A 150 -19.69 22.00 -8.29
CA PHE A 150 -20.66 20.92 -8.47
C PHE A 150 -21.47 21.03 -9.75
N ASN A 151 -21.12 21.97 -10.65
CA ASN A 151 -21.78 22.14 -11.94
C ASN A 151 -23.32 22.29 -11.79
N CYS A 152 -23.75 23.04 -10.76
CA CYS A 152 -25.15 23.39 -10.49
C CYS A 152 -25.64 24.46 -11.48
N GLU A 153 -26.96 24.54 -11.70
CA GLU A 153 -27.59 25.55 -12.57
C GLU A 153 -27.31 26.99 -12.09
N GLU A 154 -27.14 27.18 -10.77
CA GLU A 154 -26.63 28.41 -10.17
C GLU A 154 -25.13 28.55 -10.46
N SER A 155 -24.84 29.22 -11.56
CA SER A 155 -23.49 29.28 -12.13
C SER A 155 -22.46 30.00 -11.26
N GLN A 156 -22.81 30.51 -10.07
CA GLN A 156 -21.90 31.28 -9.19
C GLN A 156 -21.68 30.66 -7.81
N ALA A 157 -20.42 30.52 -7.42
CA ALA A 157 -20.04 30.17 -6.06
C ALA A 157 -20.18 31.42 -5.17
N ASP A 158 -21.09 31.38 -4.20
CA ASP A 158 -21.40 32.48 -3.27
C ASP A 158 -21.07 32.13 -1.80
N VAL A 159 -20.78 30.85 -1.52
CA VAL A 159 -20.54 30.37 -0.15
C VAL A 159 -19.05 30.32 0.17
N SER A 160 -18.65 31.05 1.20
CA SER A 160 -17.33 31.02 1.80
C SER A 160 -17.28 30.07 3.01
N PHE A 161 -16.23 29.28 3.12
CA PHE A 161 -16.04 28.34 4.25
C PHE A 161 -15.06 28.89 5.29
N VAL A 162 -15.36 28.72 6.57
CA VAL A 162 -14.50 29.15 7.69
C VAL A 162 -13.86 27.91 8.33
N PRO A 163 -12.54 27.92 8.63
CA PRO A 163 -11.61 29.07 8.60
C PRO A 163 -10.88 29.30 7.26
N CYS A 164 -11.14 28.50 6.22
CA CYS A 164 -10.30 28.51 5.03
C CYS A 164 -10.53 29.69 4.06
N GLY A 165 -11.62 30.44 4.18
CA GLY A 165 -11.98 31.59 3.33
C GLY A 165 -12.36 31.24 1.88
N HIS A 166 -12.34 29.97 1.47
CA HIS A 166 -12.53 29.60 0.07
C HIS A 166 -14.00 29.64 -0.35
N ARG A 167 -14.28 30.32 -1.48
CA ARG A 167 -15.61 30.44 -2.10
C ARG A 167 -15.75 29.52 -3.31
N VAL A 168 -16.42 28.37 -3.14
CA VAL A 168 -16.28 27.24 -4.10
C VAL A 168 -17.58 26.53 -4.44
N VAL A 169 -18.65 26.80 -3.69
CA VAL A 169 -19.97 26.20 -3.92
C VAL A 169 -21.06 27.27 -3.97
N CYS A 170 -22.12 26.98 -4.73
CA CYS A 170 -23.39 27.72 -4.70
C CYS A 170 -24.14 27.41 -3.39
N ARG A 171 -24.98 28.33 -2.89
CA ARG A 171 -25.80 28.20 -1.68
C ARG A 171 -26.64 26.94 -1.69
N GLN A 172 -27.18 26.59 -2.86
CA GLN A 172 -27.99 25.41 -3.04
C GLN A 172 -27.16 24.12 -2.89
N CYS A 173 -25.96 24.07 -3.46
CA CYS A 173 -25.04 22.93 -3.27
C CYS A 173 -24.49 22.81 -1.86
N ALA A 174 -24.25 23.93 -1.16
CA ALA A 174 -23.85 23.89 0.24
C ALA A 174 -24.94 23.30 1.14
N ARG A 175 -26.23 23.53 0.81
CA ARG A 175 -27.37 22.98 1.55
C ARG A 175 -27.66 21.53 1.19
N SER A 176 -27.57 21.16 -0.08
CA SER A 176 -27.92 19.82 -0.56
C SER A 176 -26.83 18.76 -0.29
N ILE A 177 -25.56 19.16 -0.27
CA ILE A 177 -24.43 18.24 -0.13
C ILE A 177 -23.87 18.30 1.30
N ARG A 178 -23.68 17.14 1.91
CA ARG A 178 -23.05 17.02 3.24
C ARG A 178 -21.53 17.24 3.15
N LEU A 179 -21.10 18.50 3.19
CA LEU A 179 -19.69 18.90 3.17
C LEU A 179 -19.12 19.03 4.58
N LYS A 180 -18.19 18.15 4.96
CA LYS A 180 -17.42 18.26 6.22
C LYS A 180 -16.06 18.95 6.04
N ARG A 181 -15.59 19.06 4.79
CA ARG A 181 -14.27 19.58 4.41
C ARG A 181 -14.39 20.42 3.15
N CYS A 182 -13.55 21.44 3.04
CA CYS A 182 -13.52 22.32 1.88
C CYS A 182 -13.06 21.56 0.63
N PRO A 183 -13.77 21.64 -0.51
CA PRO A 183 -13.36 21.02 -1.78
C PRO A 183 -12.02 21.51 -2.35
N LEU A 184 -11.60 22.74 -2.03
CA LEU A 184 -10.34 23.29 -2.53
C LEU A 184 -9.14 23.02 -1.62
N CYS A 185 -9.29 23.20 -0.30
CA CYS A 185 -8.16 23.12 0.63
C CYS A 185 -8.23 21.95 1.62
N TYR A 186 -9.27 21.12 1.57
CA TYR A 186 -9.52 19.99 2.49
C TYR A 186 -9.55 20.31 3.98
N GLN A 187 -9.47 21.58 4.34
CA GLN A 187 -9.62 22.03 5.72
C GLN A 187 -11.04 21.72 6.21
N ARG A 188 -11.14 21.34 7.49
CA ARG A 188 -12.42 21.07 8.13
C ARG A 188 -13.26 22.35 8.11
N ILE A 189 -14.51 22.22 7.67
CA ILE A 189 -15.45 23.34 7.65
C ILE A 189 -16.10 23.43 9.02
N GLU A 190 -15.96 24.58 9.67
CA GLU A 190 -16.66 24.88 10.93
C GLU A 190 -17.94 25.66 10.66
N LYS A 191 -17.88 26.61 9.72
CA LYS A 191 -19.02 27.44 9.32
C LYS A 191 -19.00 27.70 7.82
N ALA A 192 -20.18 27.87 7.24
CA ALA A 192 -20.37 28.37 5.88
C ALA A 192 -21.09 29.71 5.93
N VAL A 193 -20.61 30.69 5.17
CA VAL A 193 -21.14 32.05 5.15
C VAL A 193 -21.39 32.47 3.69
N SER A 194 -22.60 32.93 3.40
CA SER A 194 -23.00 33.54 2.11
C SER A 194 -23.53 34.95 2.41
N ASP A 195 -23.00 35.96 1.73
CA ASP A 195 -23.35 37.39 1.90
C ASP A 195 -23.39 37.87 3.37
N GLY A 196 -22.48 37.38 4.21
CA GLY A 196 -22.38 37.73 5.63
C GLY A 196 -23.37 36.99 6.55
N MET A 197 -24.20 36.09 6.02
CA MET A 197 -25.10 35.24 6.81
C MET A 197 -24.57 33.81 6.91
N GLU A 198 -24.59 33.25 8.13
CA GLU A 198 -24.27 31.84 8.36
C GLU A 198 -25.35 30.95 7.71
N ILE A 199 -24.93 29.98 6.90
CA ILE A 199 -25.82 28.99 6.28
C ILE A 199 -25.54 27.60 6.84
N GLN A 200 -26.60 26.82 7.04
CA GLN A 200 -26.49 25.43 7.48
C GLN A 200 -26.16 24.52 6.30
N ILE A 201 -25.15 23.67 6.48
CA ILE A 201 -24.64 22.74 5.47
C ILE A 201 -25.36 21.40 5.65
N GLY A 202 -25.95 20.87 4.58
CA GLY A 202 -26.43 19.48 4.55
C GLY A 202 -27.80 19.20 5.20
N GLU A 203 -28.68 20.21 5.34
CA GLU A 203 -30.11 19.98 5.58
C GLU A 203 -30.87 19.88 4.25
N ALA A 204 -30.59 18.83 3.47
CA ALA A 204 -31.61 18.35 2.55
C ALA A 204 -32.68 17.64 3.39
N LEU A 205 -33.89 18.18 3.34
CA LEU A 205 -35.13 17.54 3.75
C LEU A 205 -35.07 16.04 3.45
N LEU A 206 -35.46 15.21 4.42
CA LEU A 206 -35.93 13.86 4.13
C LEU A 206 -37.18 13.97 3.25
N GLU A 207 -37.02 14.31 1.98
CA GLU A 207 -38.00 13.95 0.98
C GLU A 207 -37.94 12.43 0.87
N LYS A 208 -38.85 11.80 1.61
CA LYS A 208 -39.23 10.41 1.40
C LYS A 208 -39.62 10.30 -0.08
N ALA A 209 -38.65 9.91 -0.90
CA ALA A 209 -38.93 9.44 -2.24
C ALA A 209 -39.99 8.35 -2.09
N ILE A 210 -41.20 8.61 -2.57
CA ILE A 210 -42.22 7.59 -2.76
C ILE A 210 -41.70 6.76 -3.94
N VAL A 211 -40.79 5.84 -3.62
CA VAL A 211 -40.33 4.80 -4.53
C VAL A 211 -41.56 3.92 -4.80
N SER A 212 -41.95 3.79 -6.07
CA SER A 212 -43.02 2.87 -6.50
C SER A 212 -42.84 1.51 -5.81
N GLU A 213 -43.93 0.89 -5.33
CA GLU A 213 -43.87 -0.41 -4.62
C GLU A 213 -43.09 -1.49 -5.38
N GLU A 214 -43.07 -1.39 -6.71
CA GLU A 214 -42.38 -2.31 -7.59
C GLU A 214 -40.85 -2.14 -7.55
N GLU A 215 -40.36 -0.92 -7.39
CA GLU A 215 -38.94 -0.63 -7.25
C GLU A 215 -38.47 -0.91 -5.81
N GLN A 216 -39.33 -0.74 -4.80
CA GLN A 216 -39.05 -1.18 -3.42
C GLN A 216 -38.90 -2.71 -3.31
N ARG A 217 -39.75 -3.48 -4.00
CA ARG A 217 -39.63 -4.94 -4.07
C ARG A 217 -38.32 -5.37 -4.74
N ARG A 218 -37.89 -4.68 -5.81
CA ARG A 218 -36.63 -4.96 -6.50
C ARG A 218 -35.40 -4.67 -5.66
N ILE A 219 -35.41 -3.56 -4.93
CA ILE A 219 -34.33 -3.20 -3.99
C ILE A 219 -34.22 -4.25 -2.88
N GLN A 220 -35.35 -4.65 -2.27
CA GLN A 220 -35.36 -5.69 -1.24
C GLN A 220 -34.85 -7.05 -1.75
N THR A 221 -35.25 -7.46 -2.95
CA THR A 221 -34.76 -8.72 -3.54
C THR A 221 -33.27 -8.67 -3.87
N ASN A 222 -32.76 -7.53 -4.34
CA ASN A 222 -31.33 -7.39 -4.64
C ASN A 222 -30.47 -7.42 -3.37
N GLU A 223 -30.91 -6.76 -2.30
CA GLU A 223 -30.24 -6.82 -0.99
C GLU A 223 -30.22 -8.23 -0.40
N GLU A 224 -31.29 -9.00 -0.61
CA GLU A 224 -31.37 -10.39 -0.15
C GLU A 224 -30.45 -11.33 -0.96
N ILE A 225 -30.40 -11.16 -2.28
CA ILE A 225 -29.46 -11.88 -3.15
C ILE A 225 -28.01 -11.56 -2.76
N GLU A 226 -27.69 -10.29 -2.49
CA GLU A 226 -26.35 -9.86 -2.09
C GLU A 226 -25.95 -10.44 -0.73
N ARG A 227 -26.88 -10.51 0.23
CA ARG A 227 -26.66 -11.20 1.53
C ARG A 227 -26.41 -12.69 1.36
N ILE A 228 -27.18 -13.38 0.51
CA ILE A 228 -27.00 -14.80 0.25
C ILE A 228 -25.65 -15.03 -0.45
N ALA A 229 -25.29 -14.21 -1.44
CA ALA A 229 -24.01 -14.30 -2.12
C ALA A 229 -22.82 -14.09 -1.15
N ALA A 230 -22.92 -13.11 -0.24
CA ALA A 230 -21.92 -12.88 0.78
C ALA A 230 -21.79 -14.05 1.76
N ALA A 231 -22.91 -14.63 2.19
CA ALA A 231 -22.92 -15.80 3.08
C ALA A 231 -22.31 -17.04 2.41
N VAL A 232 -22.61 -17.28 1.12
CA VAL A 232 -22.02 -18.38 0.35
C VAL A 232 -20.52 -18.18 0.15
N ALA A 233 -20.09 -16.95 -0.14
CA ALA A 233 -18.67 -16.63 -0.30
C ALA A 233 -17.88 -16.83 1.01
N GLU A 234 -18.43 -16.39 2.14
CA GLU A 234 -17.80 -16.59 3.45
C GLU A 234 -17.76 -18.08 3.82
N GLN A 235 -18.85 -18.82 3.57
CA GLN A 235 -18.88 -20.26 3.81
C GLN A 235 -17.84 -21.01 2.96
N ALA A 236 -17.72 -20.69 1.68
CA ALA A 236 -16.71 -21.29 0.80
C ALA A 236 -15.28 -20.99 1.26
N LYS A 237 -15.04 -19.80 1.83
CA LYS A 237 -13.74 -19.43 2.40
C LYS A 237 -13.42 -20.25 3.66
N LEU A 238 -14.39 -20.43 4.56
CA LEU A 238 -14.23 -21.25 5.76
C LEU A 238 -14.01 -22.73 5.41
N ASP A 239 -14.69 -23.25 4.40
CA ASP A 239 -14.50 -24.63 3.93
C ASP A 239 -13.12 -24.82 3.30
N ALA A 240 -12.66 -23.88 2.48
CA ALA A 240 -11.29 -23.90 1.94
C ALA A 240 -10.21 -23.77 3.02
N GLU A 241 -10.44 -23.00 4.08
CA GLU A 241 -9.53 -22.90 5.22
C GLU A 241 -9.48 -24.23 6.00
N ARG A 242 -10.63 -24.89 6.17
CA ARG A 242 -10.73 -26.19 6.84
C ARG A 242 -10.03 -27.30 6.06
N GLU A 243 -10.22 -27.36 4.75
CA GLU A 243 -9.52 -28.30 3.87
C GLU A 243 -8.00 -28.10 3.94
N LYS A 244 -7.54 -26.84 3.90
CA LYS A 244 -6.11 -26.52 4.07
C LYS A 244 -5.57 -26.95 5.43
N LEU A 245 -6.34 -26.77 6.50
CA LEU A 245 -5.92 -27.20 7.83
C LEU A 245 -5.81 -28.73 7.91
N GLN A 246 -6.75 -29.47 7.31
CA GLN A 246 -6.69 -30.93 7.22
C GLN A 246 -5.48 -31.40 6.40
N GLU A 247 -5.22 -30.78 5.26
CA GLU A 247 -4.04 -31.11 4.43
C GLU A 247 -2.73 -30.81 5.18
N LEU A 248 -2.65 -29.71 5.92
CA LEU A 248 -1.49 -29.38 6.75
C LEU A 248 -1.28 -30.40 7.87
N GLU A 249 -2.34 -30.88 8.50
CA GLU A 249 -2.27 -31.92 9.53
C GLU A 249 -1.78 -33.24 8.94
N GLU A 250 -2.32 -33.66 7.79
CA GLU A 250 -1.88 -34.87 7.10
C GLU A 250 -0.40 -34.78 6.68
N LEU A 251 0.03 -33.64 6.13
CA LEU A 251 1.43 -33.41 5.77
C LEU A 251 2.35 -33.44 6.99
N ARG A 252 1.92 -32.88 8.13
CA ARG A 252 2.68 -32.95 9.38
C ARG A 252 2.82 -34.38 9.88
N GLU A 253 1.76 -35.18 9.84
CA GLU A 253 1.83 -36.59 10.21
C GLU A 253 2.77 -37.38 9.28
N ARG A 254 2.71 -37.13 7.97
CA ARG A 254 3.61 -37.75 6.99
C ARG A 254 5.06 -37.35 7.24
N LEU A 255 5.32 -36.08 7.53
CA LEU A 255 6.66 -35.60 7.90
C LEU A 255 7.16 -36.29 9.17
N ALA A 256 6.34 -36.37 10.23
CA ALA A 256 6.71 -37.05 11.47
C ALA A 256 7.03 -38.53 11.26
N LYS A 257 6.26 -39.23 10.40
CA LYS A 257 6.54 -40.62 10.02
C LYS A 257 7.89 -40.76 9.31
N LEU A 258 8.15 -39.93 8.29
CA LEU A 258 9.42 -39.92 7.56
C LEU A 258 10.60 -39.56 8.47
N GLU A 259 10.43 -38.59 9.37
CA GLU A 259 11.45 -38.22 10.35
C GLU A 259 11.77 -39.38 11.30
N MET A 260 10.75 -40.11 11.76
CA MET A 260 10.95 -41.29 12.60
C MET A 260 11.69 -42.41 11.86
N GLU A 261 11.37 -42.67 10.59
CA GLU A 261 12.03 -43.69 9.75
C GLU A 261 13.53 -43.41 9.52
N ILE A 262 13.92 -42.13 9.45
CA ILE A 262 15.32 -41.72 9.22
C ILE A 262 16.05 -41.33 10.52
N SER A 263 15.39 -41.46 11.67
CA SER A 263 15.98 -41.16 12.98
C SER A 263 16.84 -42.32 13.50
N CYS A 264 17.73 -42.05 14.45
CA CYS A 264 18.49 -43.09 15.11
C CYS A 264 17.58 -43.91 16.00
N ASN A 265 17.52 -45.22 15.76
CA ASN A 265 16.73 -46.19 16.53
C ASN A 265 17.07 -46.30 18.03
N ILE A 266 18.06 -45.55 18.52
CA ILE A 266 18.47 -45.54 19.93
C ILE A 266 17.93 -44.31 20.65
N CYS A 267 18.23 -43.10 20.16
CA CYS A 267 17.77 -41.86 20.79
C CYS A 267 16.50 -41.27 20.17
N MET A 268 16.14 -41.64 18.94
CA MET A 268 15.06 -41.03 18.15
C MET A 268 15.21 -39.52 17.88
N ASP A 269 16.29 -38.90 18.34
CA ASP A 269 16.50 -37.43 18.27
C ASP A 269 17.40 -36.99 17.10
N ALA A 270 18.28 -37.86 16.60
CA ALA A 270 19.29 -37.50 15.60
C ALA A 270 19.34 -38.53 14.46
N ARG A 271 19.68 -38.10 13.25
CA ARG A 271 19.87 -39.02 12.10
C ARG A 271 21.07 -39.95 12.32
N PRO A 272 21.01 -41.21 11.86
CA PRO A 272 22.16 -42.11 11.86
C PRO A 272 23.32 -41.51 11.05
N SER A 273 24.50 -41.44 11.66
CA SER A 273 25.69 -40.82 11.07
C SER A 273 26.91 -41.74 11.11
N VAL A 274 26.78 -42.93 11.70
CA VAL A 274 27.84 -43.92 11.81
C VAL A 274 27.31 -45.28 11.40
N VAL A 275 28.08 -46.01 10.60
CA VAL A 275 27.84 -47.40 10.21
C VAL A 275 28.88 -48.31 10.87
N PHE A 276 28.44 -49.46 11.36
CA PHE A 276 29.29 -50.49 11.96
C PHE A 276 29.81 -51.49 10.92
N ASN A 277 30.81 -52.30 11.28
CA ASN A 277 31.30 -53.42 10.44
C ASN A 277 30.22 -54.41 10.01
N CYS A 278 29.10 -54.50 10.74
CA CYS A 278 27.96 -55.35 10.40
C CYS A 278 26.91 -54.68 9.49
N GLY A 279 27.13 -53.43 9.05
CA GLY A 279 26.22 -52.66 8.17
C GLY A 279 25.10 -51.89 8.89
N HIS A 280 24.92 -52.08 10.19
CA HIS A 280 23.90 -51.36 10.98
C HIS A 280 24.37 -49.96 11.36
N THR A 281 23.43 -49.02 11.51
CA THR A 281 23.72 -47.60 11.70
C THR A 281 23.20 -47.05 13.04
N ALA A 282 23.85 -45.99 13.53
CA ALA A 282 23.43 -45.22 14.70
C ALA A 282 23.96 -43.77 14.61
N CYS A 283 23.45 -42.86 15.42
CA CYS A 283 24.02 -41.51 15.51
C CYS A 283 25.37 -41.52 16.25
N SER A 284 26.16 -40.46 16.06
CA SER A 284 27.49 -40.31 16.67
C SER A 284 27.44 -40.36 18.21
N GLN A 285 26.40 -39.75 18.81
CA GLN A 285 26.21 -39.69 20.26
C GLN A 285 25.95 -41.09 20.83
N CYS A 286 25.00 -41.83 20.29
CA CYS A 286 24.66 -43.18 20.76
C CYS A 286 25.76 -44.21 20.47
N THR A 287 26.60 -43.98 19.46
CA THR A 287 27.69 -44.89 19.11
C THR A 287 28.86 -44.87 20.10
N SER A 288 29.05 -43.76 20.83
CA SER A 288 30.21 -43.56 21.71
C SER A 288 30.33 -44.64 22.81
N LEU A 289 29.19 -45.12 23.34
CA LEU A 289 29.13 -46.09 24.44
C LEU A 289 28.92 -47.55 23.97
N LEU A 290 28.71 -47.78 22.68
CA LEU A 290 28.43 -49.11 22.15
C LEU A 290 29.70 -49.89 21.81
N LYS A 291 29.83 -51.09 22.41
CA LYS A 291 30.84 -52.12 22.07
C LYS A 291 30.25 -53.28 21.26
N ILE A 292 28.93 -53.45 21.30
CA ILE A 292 28.16 -54.51 20.64
C ILE A 292 27.03 -53.84 19.86
N CYS A 293 26.74 -54.32 18.64
CA CYS A 293 25.66 -53.79 17.81
C CYS A 293 24.30 -54.02 18.48
N HIS A 294 23.47 -52.97 18.58
CA HIS A 294 22.14 -53.05 19.18
C HIS A 294 21.11 -53.82 18.33
N ILE A 295 21.40 -54.06 17.04
CA ILE A 295 20.51 -54.77 16.11
C ILE A 295 20.90 -56.25 16.02
N CYS A 296 22.14 -56.56 15.60
CA CYS A 296 22.57 -57.95 15.38
C CYS A 296 23.44 -58.56 16.49
N ARG A 297 23.73 -57.83 17.57
CA ARG A 297 24.51 -58.28 18.73
C ARG A 297 25.95 -58.72 18.42
N GLN A 298 26.49 -58.39 17.24
CA GLN A 298 27.89 -58.64 16.88
C GLN A 298 28.83 -57.61 17.53
N PRO A 299 30.09 -57.97 17.86
CA PRO A 299 31.07 -57.02 18.39
C PRO A 299 31.43 -55.97 17.34
N ILE A 300 31.47 -54.70 17.75
CA ILE A 300 31.79 -53.57 16.87
C ILE A 300 33.31 -53.40 16.81
N SER A 301 33.91 -53.74 15.68
CA SER A 301 35.36 -53.61 15.45
C SER A 301 35.72 -52.32 14.71
N THR A 302 34.88 -51.88 13.77
CA THR A 302 35.09 -50.64 12.99
C THR A 302 33.85 -49.77 13.00
N LYS A 303 34.08 -48.45 13.11
CA LYS A 303 33.03 -47.41 13.09
C LYS A 303 33.39 -46.43 11.97
N GLN A 304 32.57 -46.33 10.93
CA GLN A 304 32.76 -45.40 9.82
C GLN A 304 31.67 -44.34 9.83
N THR A 305 32.04 -43.07 9.74
CA THR A 305 31.07 -41.97 9.65
C THR A 305 30.50 -41.88 8.25
N LEU A 306 29.17 -41.84 8.14
CA LEU A 306 28.47 -41.53 6.89
C LEU A 306 28.69 -40.04 6.59
N TYR A 307 29.23 -39.71 5.43
CA TYR A 307 29.42 -38.32 5.01
C TYR A 307 28.06 -37.64 4.81
N SER A 308 27.93 -36.42 5.32
CA SER A 308 26.80 -35.50 5.07
C SER A 308 26.86 -34.95 3.66
#